data_AF-A0A2X3HFR5-F1
#
_entry.id   AF-A0A2X3HFR5-F1
#
_cell.length_a   1.000
_cell.length_b   1.000
_cell.length_c   1.000
_cell.angle_alpha   90.00
_cell.angle_beta   90.00
_cell.angle_gamma   90.00
#
_symmetry.space_group_name_H-M   'P 1'
#
loop_
_entity.id
_entity.type
_entity.pdbx_description
1 polymer ?
#
loop_
_entity_poly.entity_id
_entity_poly.type
_entity_poly.pdbx_seq_one_letter_code
_entity_poly.pdbx_strand_id
1 'polypeptide(L)' 'MPGAVPRTSTMALTNATLQYGLKLANQGLIQAVTNDFHLYKGVNTFEGNVTYQAVARDLGYDYKELSALLNNTTAK' A
#
# COMPACT_ATOMS: atom_id res chain seq x y z
N MET A 1 -21.26 -8.18 11.73
CA MET A 1 -19.96 -7.59 11.35
C MET A 1 -18.91 -8.70 11.17
N PRO A 2 -17.90 -8.55 10.28
CA PRO A 2 -16.91 -9.60 10.00
C PRO A 2 -16.18 -10.15 11.23
N GLY A 3 -16.01 -9.32 12.26
CA GLY A 3 -15.38 -9.73 13.53
C GLY A 3 -16.15 -10.79 14.33
N ALA A 4 -17.45 -10.97 14.09
CA ALA A 4 -18.26 -11.98 14.78
C ALA A 4 -18.05 -13.41 14.25
N VAL A 5 -17.46 -13.55 13.05
CA VAL A 5 -17.21 -14.84 12.38
C VAL A 5 -15.75 -14.92 11.93
N PRO A 6 -14.79 -14.99 12.88
CA PRO A 6 -13.36 -14.79 12.59
C PRO A 6 -12.82 -15.81 11.59
N ARG A 7 -13.22 -17.09 11.68
CA ARG A 7 -12.75 -18.14 10.76
C ARG A 7 -13.11 -17.83 9.30
N THR A 8 -14.40 -17.53 9.06
CA THR A 8 -14.91 -17.23 7.71
C THR A 8 -14.32 -15.93 7.18
N SER A 9 -14.26 -14.89 8.02
CA SER A 9 -13.71 -13.58 7.64
C SER A 9 -12.22 -13.64 7.34
N THR A 10 -11.44 -14.40 8.12
CA THR A 10 -10.01 -14.61 7.84
C THR A 10 -9.83 -15.29 6.50
N MET A 11 -10.53 -16.41 6.24
CA MET A 11 -10.43 -17.11 4.96
C MET A 11 -10.81 -16.19 3.78
N ALA A 12 -11.88 -15.40 3.93
CA ALA A 12 -12.30 -14.45 2.91
C ALA A 12 -11.24 -13.36 2.66
N LEU A 13 -10.68 -12.76 3.72
CA LEU A 13 -9.65 -11.73 3.62
C LEU A 13 -8.36 -12.29 3.02
N THR A 14 -7.86 -13.42 3.51
CA THR A 14 -6.62 -14.03 3.03
C THR A 14 -6.74 -14.46 1.58
N ASN A 15 -7.89 -14.98 1.14
CA ASN A 15 -8.09 -15.34 -0.27
C ASN A 15 -7.97 -14.12 -1.19
N ALA A 16 -8.38 -12.93 -0.72
CA ALA A 16 -8.26 -11.69 -1.49
C ALA A 16 -6.85 -11.07 -1.41
N THR A 17 -6.17 -11.17 -0.26
CA THR A 17 -4.89 -10.45 -0.02
C THR A 17 -3.64 -11.28 -0.30
N LEU A 18 -3.73 -12.62 -0.32
CA LEU A 18 -2.57 -13.50 -0.43
C LEU A 18 -1.75 -13.24 -1.71
N GLN A 19 -2.40 -13.00 -2.84
CA GLN A 19 -1.71 -12.74 -4.11
C GLN A 19 -0.86 -11.45 -4.05
N TYR A 20 -1.36 -10.41 -3.38
CA TYR A 20 -0.63 -9.17 -3.17
C TYR A 20 0.55 -9.36 -2.20
N GLY A 21 0.35 -10.13 -1.13
CA GLY A 21 1.42 -10.49 -0.20
C GLY A 21 2.56 -11.25 -0.87
N LEU A 22 2.24 -12.21 -1.75
CA LEU A 22 3.24 -12.95 -2.53
C LEU A 22 4.01 -12.06 -3.51
N LYS A 23 3.33 -11.11 -4.18
CA LYS A 23 4.00 -10.14 -5.06
C LYS A 23 5.00 -9.28 -4.30
N LEU A 24 4.61 -8.77 -3.13
CA LEU A 24 5.47 -7.98 -2.25
C LEU A 24 6.67 -8.79 -1.75
N ALA A 25 6.45 -10.05 -1.35
CA ALA A 25 7.52 -10.92 -0.88
C ALA A 25 8.55 -11.26 -1.97
N ASN A 26 8.11 -11.47 -3.21
CA ASN A 26 8.99 -11.87 -4.32
C ASN A 26 9.73 -10.69 -4.97
N GLN A 27 9.08 -9.52 -5.10
CA GLN A 27 9.60 -8.38 -5.86
C GLN A 27 10.13 -7.26 -4.96
N GLY A 28 9.82 -7.30 -3.66
CA GLY A 28 10.04 -6.16 -2.77
C GLY A 28 9.04 -5.02 -3.02
N LEU A 29 9.07 -4.01 -2.15
CA LEU A 29 8.08 -2.95 -2.13
C LEU A 29 8.07 -2.12 -3.42
N ILE A 30 9.24 -1.59 -3.83
CA ILE A 30 9.35 -0.63 -4.94
C ILE A 30 8.89 -1.27 -6.24
N GLN A 31 9.43 -2.45 -6.58
CA GLN A 31 9.09 -3.12 -7.82
C GLN A 31 7.64 -3.62 -7.84
N ALA A 32 7.12 -4.15 -6.73
CA ALA A 32 5.73 -4.59 -6.66
C ALA A 32 4.73 -3.43 -6.84
N VAL A 33 5.02 -2.28 -6.23
CA VAL A 33 4.19 -1.08 -6.31
C VAL A 33 4.23 -0.44 -7.70
N THR A 34 5.40 -0.39 -8.34
CA THR A 34 5.53 0.16 -9.70
C THR A 34 4.83 -0.72 -10.75
N ASN A 35 4.84 -2.05 -10.56
CA ASN A 35 4.25 -3.00 -11.51
C ASN A 35 2.74 -3.21 -11.33
N ASP A 36 2.19 -2.94 -10.14
CA ASP A 36 0.78 -3.18 -9.84
C ASP A 36 0.09 -1.89 -9.37
N PHE A 37 -0.74 -1.34 -10.25
CA PHE A 37 -1.52 -0.12 -9.98
C PHE A 37 -2.44 -0.24 -8.75
N HIS A 38 -2.92 -1.44 -8.42
CA HIS A 38 -3.74 -1.63 -7.23
C HIS A 38 -2.90 -1.51 -5.96
N LEU A 39 -1.67 -2.04 -5.97
CA LEU A 39 -0.72 -1.84 -4.86
C LEU A 39 -0.29 -0.38 -4.76
N TYR A 40 -0.02 0.30 -5.88
CA TYR A 40 0.32 1.72 -5.91
C TYR A 40 -0.71 2.59 -5.19
N LYS A 41 -1.99 2.38 -5.49
CA LYS A 41 -3.08 3.13 -4.83
C LYS A 41 -3.26 2.78 -3.36
N GLY A 42 -2.76 1.64 -2.91
CA GLY A 42 -2.87 1.18 -1.52
C GLY A 42 -1.80 1.76 -0.58
N VAL A 43 -0.79 2.47 -1.11
CA VAL A 43 0.28 3.04 -0.28
C VAL A 43 -0.15 4.36 0.34
N ASN A 44 -0.26 4.37 1.68
CA ASN A 44 -0.64 5.56 2.44
C ASN A 44 0.54 6.39 2.93
N THR A 45 1.67 5.74 3.21
CA THR A 45 2.88 6.38 3.73
C THR A 45 4.13 5.78 3.11
N PHE A 46 5.13 6.61 2.86
CA PHE A 46 6.43 6.18 2.34
C PHE A 46 7.53 7.13 2.80
N GLU A 47 8.61 6.58 3.37
CA GLU A 47 9.78 7.33 3.88
C GLU A 47 9.42 8.55 4.77
N GLY A 48 8.41 8.40 5.64
CA GLY A 48 7.97 9.47 6.55
C GLY A 48 7.03 10.52 5.93
N ASN A 49 6.62 10.34 4.66
CA ASN A 49 5.68 11.22 3.97
C ASN A 49 4.32 10.54 3.79
N VAL A 50 3.24 11.32 3.76
CA VAL A 50 1.89 10.84 3.48
C VAL A 50 1.63 10.90 1.97
N THR A 51 1.34 9.74 1.38
CA THR A 51 1.17 9.58 -0.07
C THR A 51 -0.28 9.42 -0.50
N TYR A 52 -1.21 9.44 0.45
CA TYR A 52 -2.64 9.36 0.18
C TYR A 52 -3.33 10.69 0.46
N GLN A 53 -3.89 11.29 -0.59
CA GLN A 53 -4.37 12.67 -0.59
C GLN A 53 -5.48 12.92 0.42
N ALA A 54 -6.45 12.01 0.55
CA ALA A 54 -7.57 12.21 1.47
C ALA A 54 -7.12 12.16 2.93
N VAL A 55 -6.19 11.26 3.29
CA VAL A 55 -5.62 11.20 4.65
C VAL A 55 -4.82 12.46 4.96
N ALA A 56 -4.01 12.94 4.01
CA ALA A 56 -3.26 14.18 4.19
C ALA A 56 -4.18 15.38 4.42
N ARG A 57 -5.24 15.50 3.61
CA ARG A 57 -6.23 16.57 3.72
C ARG A 57 -6.98 16.55 5.06
N ASP A 58 -7.47 15.38 5.47
CA ASP A 58 -8.33 15.27 6.65
C ASP A 58 -7.55 15.43 7.96
N LEU A 59 -6.28 15.01 7.99
CA LEU A 59 -5.42 15.11 9.17
C LEU A 59 -4.51 16.34 9.18
N GLY A 60 -4.52 17.16 8.11
CA GLY A 60 -3.69 18.36 7.99
C GLY A 60 -2.21 18.08 7.76
N TYR A 61 -1.86 16.96 7.13
CA TYR A 61 -0.49 16.62 6.76
C TYR A 61 -0.13 17.08 5.35
N ASP A 62 1.17 17.25 5.10
CA ASP A 62 1.69 17.52 3.76
C ASP A 62 1.57 16.27 2.87
N TYR A 63 0.82 16.42 1.78
CA TYR A 63 0.71 15.40 0.75
C TYR A 63 1.95 15.41 -0.14
N LYS A 64 2.57 14.25 -0.34
CA LYS A 64 3.60 14.05 -1.36
C LYS A 64 3.24 12.89 -2.27
N GLU A 65 3.38 13.09 -3.58
CA GLU A 65 3.07 12.04 -4.54
C GLU A 65 4.05 10.87 -4.43
N LEU A 66 3.53 9.64 -4.44
CA LEU A 66 4.36 8.43 -4.32
C LEU A 66 5.35 8.29 -5.48
N SER A 67 4.93 8.59 -6.71
CA SER A 67 5.79 8.55 -7.91
C SER A 67 7.04 9.41 -7.74
N ALA A 68 6.90 10.62 -7.18
CA ALA A 68 8.01 11.53 -6.93
C ALA A 68 8.99 10.98 -5.89
N LEU A 69 8.50 10.23 -4.89
CA LEU A 69 9.35 9.63 -3.85
C LEU A 69 10.11 8.40 -4.38
N LEU A 70 9.47 7.52 -5.14
CA LEU A 70 10.09 6.32 -5.69
C LEU A 70 11.27 6.65 -6.63
N ASN A 71 11.14 7.71 -7.43
CA ASN A 71 12.22 8.17 -8.31
C ASN A 71 13.47 8.65 -7.55
N ASN A 72 13.29 9.24 -6.36
CA ASN A 72 14.41 9.70 -5.53
C ASN A 72 15.13 8.55 -4.82
N THR A 73 14.41 7.48 -4.44
CA THR A 73 15.02 6.30 -3.81
C THR A 73 15.83 5.48 -4.81
N THR A 74 15.43 5.43 -6.08
CA THR A 74 16.15 4.67 -7.13
C THR A 74 17.47 5.34 -7.56
N ALA A 75 17.67 6.62 -7.20
CA ALA A 75 18.88 7.39 -7.52
C ALA A 75 19.98 7.31 -6.45
N LYS A 76 19.75 6.60 -5.34
CA LYS A 76 20.75 6.29 -4.31
C LYS A 76 21.17 4.84 -4.39
#